data_AF-A0A9D9BYN1-F1
#
_entry.id   AF-A0A9D9BYN1-F1
#
_cell.length_a   1.000
_cell.length_b   1.000
_cell.length_c   1.000
_cell.angle_alpha   90.00
_cell.angle_beta   90.00
_cell.angle_gamma   90.00
#
_symmetry.space_group_name_H-M   'P 1'
#
loop_
_entity.id
_entity.type
_entity.pdbx_description
1 polymer ?
#
loop_
_entity_poly.entity_id
_entity_poly.type
_entity_poly.pdbx_seq_one_letter_code
_entity_poly.pdbx_strand_id
1 'polypeptide(L)'
;MAKSSGYELVIAIVNAGYSSLVMEAASSVGARGGTVMHARGTANKEAEDYFHISVQHEKDTVLLVVPSNIKDDVLHAIYQKAGLSSEGQGIAFSVTVNECVGLKKEVKNEQ
;
A
#
# COMPACT_ATOMS: atom_id res chain seq x y z
N MET A 1 18.53 -3.32 -20.49
CA MET A 1 17.83 -2.38 -19.56
C MET A 1 16.36 -2.75 -19.59
N ALA A 2 15.75 -3.05 -18.43
CA ALA A 2 14.34 -3.41 -18.37
C ALA A 2 13.47 -2.21 -18.79
N LYS A 3 12.52 -2.45 -19.69
CA LYS A 3 11.58 -1.43 -20.16
C LYS A 3 10.60 -1.15 -19.00
N SER A 4 10.59 0.08 -18.49
CA SER A 4 9.64 0.51 -17.46
C SER A 4 8.31 0.85 -18.11
N SER A 5 7.21 0.38 -17.52
CA SER A 5 5.85 0.64 -18.01
C SER A 5 5.36 2.07 -17.76
N GLY A 6 6.14 2.90 -17.06
CA GLY A 6 5.68 4.18 -16.52
C GLY A 6 4.73 4.03 -15.33
N TYR A 7 4.64 2.83 -14.76
CA TYR A 7 3.88 2.52 -13.56
C TYR A 7 4.77 1.88 -12.49
N GLU A 8 4.35 2.05 -11.25
CA GLU A 8 4.95 1.47 -10.05
C GLU A 8 3.85 0.76 -9.25
N LEU A 9 4.21 -0.35 -8.62
CA LEU A 9 3.34 -1.02 -7.66
C LEU A 9 3.73 -0.56 -6.26
N VAL A 10 2.86 0.22 -5.63
CA VAL A 10 2.97 0.56 -4.22
C VAL A 10 2.25 -0.51 -3.40
N ILE A 11 2.93 -1.02 -2.38
CA ILE A 11 2.43 -2.04 -1.46
C ILE A 11 2.45 -1.45 -0.07
N ALA A 12 1.30 -1.45 0.60
CA ALA A 12 1.17 -1.09 2.00
C ALA A 12 0.71 -2.30 2.81
N ILE A 13 1.34 -2.53 3.95
CA ILE A 13 0.95 -3.59 4.89
C ILE A 13 0.58 -2.91 6.19
N VAL A 14 -0.66 -3.07 6.64
CA VAL A 14 -1.23 -2.43 7.84
C VAL A 14 -1.94 -3.45 8.72
N ASN A 15 -2.24 -3.09 9.96
CA ASN A 15 -3.16 -3.85 10.81
C ASN A 15 -4.51 -4.05 10.10
N ALA A 16 -5.13 -5.22 10.27
CA ALA A 16 -6.44 -5.49 9.70
C ALA A 16 -7.47 -4.43 10.12
N GLY A 17 -8.31 -4.00 9.18
CA GLY A 17 -9.30 -2.94 9.39
C GLY A 17 -8.80 -1.52 9.05
N TYR A 18 -7.51 -1.33 8.76
CA TYR A 18 -6.94 -0.03 8.38
C TYR A 18 -6.71 0.14 6.87
N SER A 19 -7.12 -0.83 6.05
CA SER A 19 -7.00 -0.74 4.58
C SER A 19 -7.71 0.48 3.97
N SER A 20 -8.87 0.87 4.53
CA SER A 20 -9.57 2.09 4.10
C SER A 20 -8.74 3.36 4.30
N LEU A 21 -8.01 3.46 5.42
CA LEU A 21 -7.15 4.61 5.72
C LEU A 21 -6.02 4.75 4.69
N VAL A 22 -5.44 3.62 4.26
CA VAL A 22 -4.44 3.58 3.19
C VAL A 22 -5.05 4.05 1.87
N MET A 23 -6.24 3.54 1.52
CA MET A 23 -6.91 3.91 0.27
C MET A 23 -7.29 5.40 0.23
N GLU A 24 -7.77 5.97 1.35
CA GLU A 24 -8.04 7.41 1.46
C GLU A 24 -6.77 8.26 1.33
N ALA A 25 -5.68 7.84 1.97
CA ALA A 25 -4.39 8.51 1.88
C ALA A 25 -3.89 8.55 0.43
N ALA A 26 -3.89 7.39 -0.24
CA ALA A 26 -3.42 7.27 -1.61
C ALA A 26 -4.33 8.01 -2.61
N SER A 27 -5.65 7.95 -2.42
CA SER A 27 -6.62 8.63 -3.27
C SER A 27 -6.47 10.15 -3.24
N SER A 28 -6.11 10.72 -2.08
CA SER A 28 -5.90 12.17 -1.93
C SER A 28 -4.78 12.75 -2.80
N VAL A 29 -3.88 11.89 -3.29
CA VAL A 29 -2.75 12.24 -4.17
C VAL A 29 -2.84 11.60 -5.55
N GLY A 30 -4.03 11.12 -5.94
CA GLY A 30 -4.33 10.70 -7.32
C GLY A 30 -4.30 9.19 -7.57
N ALA A 31 -4.14 8.34 -6.55
CA ALA A 31 -4.33 6.90 -6.73
C ALA A 31 -5.82 6.59 -6.97
N ARG A 32 -6.14 5.88 -8.07
CA ARG A 32 -7.53 5.67 -8.50
C ARG A 32 -8.17 4.37 -7.99
N GLY A 33 -7.38 3.52 -7.35
CA GLY A 33 -7.83 2.21 -6.89
C GLY A 33 -6.69 1.34 -6.41
N GLY A 34 -7.06 0.21 -5.84
CA GLY A 34 -6.12 -0.77 -5.32
C GLY A 34 -6.84 -2.08 -5.02
N THR A 35 -6.06 -3.12 -4.80
CA THR A 35 -6.53 -4.43 -4.35
C THR A 35 -6.18 -4.61 -2.89
N VAL A 36 -7.14 -5.05 -2.08
CA VAL A 36 -6.92 -5.37 -0.67
C VAL A 36 -6.88 -6.88 -0.51
N MET A 37 -5.88 -7.38 0.22
CA MET A 37 -5.71 -8.79 0.55
C MET A 37 -5.56 -8.94 2.06
N HIS A 38 -6.28 -9.89 2.65
CA HIS A 38 -6.03 -10.29 4.03
C HIS A 38 -4.75 -11.11 4.13
N ALA A 39 -3.94 -10.81 5.14
CA ALA A 39 -2.63 -11.38 5.37
C ALA A 39 -2.41 -11.67 6.86
N ARG A 40 -1.31 -12.36 7.16
CA ARG A 40 -0.84 -12.58 8.53
C ARG A 40 0.59 -12.08 8.68
N GLY A 41 0.83 -11.26 9.69
CA GLY A 41 2.15 -10.81 10.09
C GLY A 41 2.83 -11.80 11.04
N THR A 42 4.16 -11.71 11.14
CA THR A 42 4.95 -12.51 12.10
C THR A 42 5.82 -11.65 13.01
N ALA A 43 5.75 -10.33 12.89
CA ALA A 43 6.68 -9.40 13.52
C ALA A 43 6.64 -9.40 15.05
N ASN A 44 5.55 -9.88 15.67
CA ASN A 44 5.34 -9.80 17.12
C ASN A 44 5.33 -11.17 17.82
N LYS A 45 6.02 -12.19 17.27
CA LYS A 45 6.10 -13.53 17.90
C LYS A 45 6.66 -13.51 19.33
N GLU A 46 7.66 -12.66 19.60
CA GLU A 46 8.30 -12.58 20.93
C GLU A 46 7.32 -12.13 22.03
N ALA A 47 6.34 -11.28 21.70
CA ALA A 47 5.32 -10.84 22.65
C ALA A 47 4.28 -11.95 22.94
N GLU A 48 3.96 -12.79 21.96
CA GLU A 48 3.03 -13.92 22.14
C GLU A 48 3.60 -14.99 23.06
N ASP A 49 4.87 -15.32 22.86
CA ASP A 49 5.57 -16.31 23.67
C ASP A 49 5.70 -15.84 25.13
N TYR A 50 5.92 -14.54 25.35
CA TYR A 50 6.02 -13.94 26.69
C TYR A 50 4.69 -13.87 27.43
N PHE A 51 3.58 -13.56 26.74
CA PHE A 51 2.27 -13.40 27.36
C PHE A 51 1.37 -14.64 27.29
N HIS A 52 1.83 -15.74 26.66
CA HIS A 52 1.03 -16.97 26.42
C HIS A 52 -0.33 -16.71 25.76
N ILE A 53 -0.42 -15.64 24.97
CA ILE A 53 -1.61 -15.27 24.20
C ILE A 53 -1.33 -15.49 22.72
N SER A 54 -2.26 -16.14 22.01
CA SER A 54 -2.25 -16.20 20.56
C SER A 54 -2.80 -14.88 20.03
N VAL A 55 -1.93 -13.95 19.62
CA VAL A 55 -2.36 -12.72 18.96
C VAL A 55 -2.60 -13.06 17.49
N GLN A 56 -3.84 -12.92 17.04
CA GLN A 56 -4.10 -13.00 15.61
C GLN A 56 -3.43 -11.79 14.94
N HIS A 57 -2.25 -12.01 14.33
CA HIS A 57 -1.52 -11.00 13.55
C HIS A 57 -2.20 -10.73 12.21
N GLU A 58 -3.50 -10.50 12.20
CA GLU A 58 -4.22 -10.18 10.98
C GLU A 58 -3.76 -8.83 10.45
N LYS A 59 -3.39 -8.84 9.18
CA LYS A 59 -2.93 -7.68 8.43
C LYS A 59 -3.80 -7.51 7.20
N ASP A 60 -3.92 -6.29 6.72
CA ASP A 60 -4.38 -6.02 5.38
C ASP A 60 -3.19 -5.54 4.53
N THR A 61 -3.04 -6.14 3.36
CA THR A 61 -2.09 -5.70 2.34
C THR A 61 -2.87 -4.97 1.25
N VAL A 62 -2.49 -3.73 0.97
CA VAL A 62 -3.08 -2.91 -0.09
C VAL A 62 -2.07 -2.76 -1.22
N LEU A 63 -2.49 -3.16 -2.42
CA LEU A 63 -1.70 -3.13 -3.64
C LEU A 63 -2.25 -2.04 -4.56
N LEU A 64 -1.44 -1.03 -4.87
CA LEU A 64 -1.82 0.08 -5.73
C LEU A 64 -0.89 0.16 -6.93
N VAL A 65 -1.43 0.02 -8.13
CA VAL A 65 -0.69 0.31 -9.36
C VAL A 65 -0.90 1.79 -9.71
N VAL A 66 0.18 2.56 -9.68
CA VAL A 66 0.14 4.02 -9.84
C VAL A 66 1.12 4.48 -10.93
N PRO A 67 0.84 5.59 -11.64
CA PRO A 67 1.82 6.23 -12.50
C PRO A 67 3.12 6.54 -11.73
N SER A 68 4.27 6.29 -12.34
CA SER A 68 5.57 6.47 -11.67
C SER A 68 5.80 7.90 -11.14
N ASN A 69 5.16 8.90 -11.74
CA ASN A 69 5.27 10.31 -11.33
C ASN A 69 4.55 10.64 -10.01
N ILE A 70 3.61 9.82 -9.54
CA ILE A 70 2.91 10.03 -8.26
C ILE A 70 3.34 9.04 -7.17
N LYS A 71 4.26 8.12 -7.48
CA LYS A 71 4.71 7.05 -6.58
C LYS A 71 5.21 7.59 -5.24
N ASP A 72 6.06 8.62 -5.26
CA ASP A 72 6.63 9.19 -4.03
C ASP A 72 5.56 9.87 -3.17
N ASP A 73 4.66 10.64 -3.79
CA ASP A 73 3.54 11.27 -3.10
C ASP A 73 2.62 10.24 -2.43
N VAL A 74 2.33 9.14 -3.14
CA VAL A 74 1.52 8.03 -2.60
C VAL A 74 2.22 7.37 -1.42
N LEU A 75 3.52 7.05 -1.52
CA LEU A 75 4.27 6.46 -0.42
C LEU A 75 4.27 7.35 0.82
N HIS A 76 4.53 8.66 0.65
CA HIS A 76 4.56 9.61 1.75
C HIS A 76 3.18 9.83 2.39
N ALA A 77 2.12 9.96 1.58
CA ALA A 77 0.76 10.12 2.07
C ALA A 77 0.31 8.90 2.90
N ILE A 78 0.59 7.68 2.41
CA ILE A 78 0.30 6.44 3.14
C ILE A 78 1.09 6.41 4.44
N TYR A 79 2.39 6.70 4.42
CA TYR A 79 3.22 6.63 5.63
C TYR A 79 2.79 7.66 6.69
N GLN A 80 2.38 8.87 6.28
CA GLN A 80 1.90 9.88 7.21
C GLN A 80 0.60 9.47 7.93
N LYS A 81 -0.33 8.79 7.24
CA LYS A 81 -1.60 8.36 7.83
C LYS A 81 -1.56 7.00 8.50
N ALA A 82 -0.89 6.03 7.88
CA ALA A 82 -0.92 4.61 8.22
C ALA A 82 0.45 4.03 8.63
N GLY A 83 1.45 4.89 8.86
CA GLY A 83 2.81 4.47 9.22
C GLY A 83 2.95 3.88 10.63
N LEU A 84 4.19 3.61 11.03
CA LEU A 84 4.53 2.92 12.27
C LEU A 84 4.00 3.61 13.54
N SER A 85 3.89 4.93 13.51
CA SER A 85 3.41 5.73 14.66
C SER A 85 1.90 5.93 14.67
N SER A 86 1.15 5.42 13.69
CA SER A 86 -0.31 5.49 13.67
C SER A 86 -0.95 4.17 14.09
N GLU A 87 -2.27 4.18 14.27
CA GLU A 87 -3.04 2.98 14.65
C GLU A 87 -2.94 1.85 13.60
N GLY A 88 -2.66 2.20 12.34
CA GLY A 88 -2.42 1.25 11.26
C GLY A 88 -1.10 0.48 11.40
N GLN A 89 -0.12 1.02 12.14
CA GLN A 89 1.21 0.45 12.38
C GLN A 89 1.83 -0.23 11.14
N GLY A 90 1.78 0.49 10.02
CA GLY A 90 2.08 -0.08 8.72
C GLY A 90 3.46 0.28 8.18
N ILE A 91 3.81 -0.44 7.12
CA ILE A 91 4.94 -0.12 6.23
C ILE A 91 4.42 0.04 4.81
N ALA A 92 5.11 0.86 4.01
CA ALA A 92 4.84 1.02 2.59
C ALA A 92 6.14 0.96 1.80
N PHE A 93 6.12 0.28 0.65
CA PHE A 93 7.26 0.17 -0.25
C PHE A 93 6.76 0.04 -1.69
N SER A 94 7.66 0.22 -2.66
CA SER A 94 7.32 0.14 -4.08
C SER A 94 8.19 -0.84 -4.85
N VAL A 95 7.64 -1.38 -5.93
CA VAL A 95 8.34 -2.26 -6.89
C VAL A 95 8.02 -1.79 -8.30
N THR A 96 9.05 -1.72 -9.16
CA THR A 96 8.89 -1.32 -10.56
C THR A 96 8.05 -2.33 -11.34
N VAL A 97 7.08 -1.83 -12.12
CA VAL A 97 6.24 -2.64 -13.00
C VAL A 97 6.83 -2.64 -14.40
N ASN A 98 7.17 -3.82 -14.91
CA ASN A 98 7.71 -3.96 -16.27
C ASN A 98 6.63 -3.76 -17.34
N GLU A 99 5.44 -4.31 -17.12
CA GLU A 99 4.31 -4.23 -18.04
C GLU A 99 2.98 -4.35 -17.29
N CYS A 100 1.95 -3.65 -17.77
CA CYS A 100 0.61 -3.69 -17.23
C CYS A 100 -0.42 -3.68 -18.37
N VAL A 101 -1.52 -4.42 -18.21
CA VAL A 101 -2.64 -4.47 -19.16
C VAL A 101 -3.95 -4.28 -18.40
N GLY A 102 -4.95 -3.69 -19.08
CA GLY A 102 -6.28 -3.44 -18.49
C GLY A 102 -6.40 -2.13 -17.69
N LEU A 103 -5.35 -1.32 -17.61
CA LEU A 103 -5.43 0.03 -17.04
C LEU A 103 -6.05 1.01 -18.04
N LYS A 104 -7.06 1.78 -17.62
CA LYS A 104 -7.59 2.88 -18.43
C LYS A 104 -6.57 4.02 -18.44
N LYS A 105 -6.08 4.41 -19.63
CA LYS A 105 -5.22 5.59 -19.79
C LYS A 105 -6.00 6.86 -19.45
N GLU A 106 -5.35 7.81 -18.81
CA GLU A 106 -5.89 9.15 -18.65
C GLU A 106 -6.03 9.81 -20.03
N VAL A 107 -7.26 10.19 -20.38
CA VAL A 107 -7.46 11.20 -21.42
C VAL A 107 -7.14 12.52 -20.72
N LYS A 108 -5.98 13.10 -21.01
CA LYS A 108 -5.73 14.50 -20.69
C LYS A 108 -6.70 15.31 -21.57
N ASN A 109 -7.75 15.85 -20.97
CA ASN A 109 -8.53 16.89 -21.63
C ASN A 109 -7.66 18.15 -21.62
N GLU A 110 -6.90 18.35 -22.68
CA GLU A 110 -6.34 19.66 -23.02
C GLU A 110 -7.50 20.52 -23.54
N GLN A 111 -7.91 21.51 -22.74
CA GLN A 111 -8.74 22.64 -23.20
C GLN A 111 -7.83 23.78 -23.62
#